data_AF-A0A6A4W7M4-F1
#
_entry.id   AF-A0A6A4W7M4-F1
#
_cell.length_a   1.000
_cell.length_b   1.000
_cell.length_c   1.000
_cell.angle_alpha   90.00
_cell.angle_beta   90.00
_cell.angle_gamma   90.00
#
_symmetry.space_group_name_H-M   'P 1'
#
loop_
_entity.id
_entity.type
_entity.pdbx_description
1 polymer ?
#
loop_
_entity_poly.entity_id
_entity_poly.type
_entity_poly.pdbx_seq_one_letter_code
_entity_poly.pdbx_strand_id
1 'polypeptide(L)'
;MRVAVALLLLLAALGSSPGVSAQLEVMEVGSLIRTALGVAEFITTTWNDLFANKTGVTIPDLSGTLAAGSSDSELLGRFRQLSDTIQGLEDNMRSMQQSLRQIQGAAQAEVRWELTVETMENLLRPINSNYGRFLYYQQHNNTVERHTLEDFATHAVSHDPHSLQSTMSNLHHLAKGLGMRVGPHNRHTRYAFKQGLFRQLQTVLTGSKSMVCELQQSPQQMAYGLYGILALTLAKGYSMIQFSYMLLRLYEKGSFTVEARLTAETYEQMSFEVASEAQHVIKDLSNSYWRCDPAKHEEGKTYEQVTELLQGYMENEVDLNRDGTCNNNCAYYQHARREGCYMVGNVANATEEQQASRLTARPGGTWRHGPGTARRA
;
A
#
# COMPACT_ATOMS: atom_id res chain seq x y z
N MET A 1 -21.11 -20.76 -4.51
CA MET A 1 -20.51 -22.07 -4.16
C MET A 1 -19.41 -22.53 -5.12
N ARG A 2 -19.55 -22.44 -6.45
CA ARG A 2 -18.49 -22.89 -7.39
C ARG A 2 -17.24 -21.96 -7.46
N VAL A 3 -17.38 -20.67 -7.18
CA VAL A 3 -16.25 -19.70 -7.12
C VAL A 3 -15.55 -19.74 -5.75
N ALA A 4 -16.30 -19.86 -4.66
CA ALA A 4 -15.74 -20.11 -3.33
C ALA A 4 -14.97 -21.44 -3.25
N VAL A 5 -15.43 -22.48 -3.95
CA VAL A 5 -14.70 -23.75 -4.11
C VAL A 5 -13.48 -23.58 -5.02
N ALA A 6 -13.52 -22.74 -6.06
CA ALA A 6 -12.32 -22.44 -6.86
C ALA A 6 -11.26 -21.63 -6.08
N LEU A 7 -11.68 -20.72 -5.20
CA LEU A 7 -10.81 -19.96 -4.29
C LEU A 7 -10.27 -20.81 -3.13
N LEU A 8 -11.10 -21.69 -2.56
CA LEU A 8 -10.67 -22.66 -1.54
C LEU A 8 -9.78 -23.77 -2.13
N LEU A 9 -10.01 -24.19 -3.38
CA LEU A 9 -9.11 -25.12 -4.09
C LEU A 9 -7.79 -24.45 -4.48
N LEU A 10 -7.78 -23.14 -4.75
CA LEU A 10 -6.55 -22.35 -4.88
C LEU A 10 -5.80 -22.24 -3.54
N LEU A 11 -6.51 -22.05 -2.42
CA LEU A 11 -5.92 -22.06 -1.07
C LEU A 11 -5.42 -23.44 -0.63
N ALA A 12 -6.09 -24.52 -1.03
CA ALA A 12 -5.69 -25.89 -0.72
C ALA A 12 -4.55 -26.39 -1.64
N ALA A 13 -4.49 -25.97 -2.90
CA ALA A 13 -3.37 -26.24 -3.81
C ALA A 13 -2.07 -25.52 -3.39
N LEU A 14 -2.16 -24.48 -2.55
CA LEU A 14 -1.02 -23.80 -1.93
C LEU A 14 -0.44 -24.54 -0.71
N GLY A 15 -1.06 -25.65 -0.27
CA GLY A 15 -0.70 -26.33 0.98
C GLY A 15 0.27 -27.51 0.89
N SER A 16 0.57 -28.05 -0.29
CA SER A 16 1.34 -29.32 -0.34
C SER A 16 1.99 -29.62 -1.69
N SER A 17 3.11 -28.96 -2.00
CA SER A 17 4.32 -29.60 -2.59
C SER A 17 5.44 -28.55 -2.78
N PRO A 18 6.71 -28.91 -2.56
CA PRO A 18 7.82 -27.97 -2.52
C PRO A 18 8.30 -27.68 -3.93
N GLY A 19 8.04 -26.48 -4.45
CA GLY A 19 8.50 -26.11 -5.80
C GLY A 19 7.81 -24.94 -6.48
N VAL A 20 6.82 -24.28 -5.86
CA VAL A 20 6.25 -23.03 -6.35
C VAL A 20 6.19 -22.01 -5.21
N SER A 21 7.37 -21.64 -4.71
CA SER A 21 7.57 -20.56 -3.74
C SER A 21 8.06 -19.28 -4.43
N ALA A 22 7.42 -18.91 -5.55
CA ALA A 22 7.67 -17.62 -6.17
C ALA A 22 6.40 -17.17 -6.90
N GLN A 23 5.59 -16.34 -6.23
CA GLN A 23 4.82 -15.20 -6.79
C GLN A 23 3.57 -14.84 -5.96
N LEU A 24 3.65 -14.79 -4.63
CA LEU A 24 2.81 -13.88 -3.84
C LEU A 24 3.41 -13.57 -2.46
N GLU A 25 4.71 -13.33 -2.41
CA GLU A 25 5.30 -12.62 -1.26
C GLU A 25 5.18 -11.11 -1.49
N VAL A 26 4.05 -10.54 -1.03
CA VAL A 26 3.96 -9.12 -0.62
C VAL A 26 3.11 -9.11 0.64
N MET A 27 3.76 -9.20 1.81
CA MET A 27 3.10 -9.36 3.12
C MET A 27 2.13 -8.21 3.47
N GLU A 28 2.23 -7.05 2.83
CA GLU A 28 1.41 -5.86 3.11
C GLU A 28 0.05 -5.86 2.41
N VAL A 29 -0.01 -6.13 1.09
CA VAL A 29 -1.27 -6.20 0.31
C VAL A 29 -2.20 -7.30 0.84
N GLY A 30 -1.63 -8.40 1.34
CA GLY A 30 -2.39 -9.49 1.94
C GLY A 30 -3.15 -9.09 3.22
N SER A 31 -2.76 -8.04 3.94
CA SER A 31 -3.49 -7.58 5.13
C SER A 31 -4.84 -6.93 4.77
N LEU A 32 -4.84 -6.00 3.80
CA LEU A 32 -6.03 -5.32 3.30
C LEU A 32 -6.96 -6.23 2.50
N ILE A 33 -6.42 -7.19 1.74
CA ILE A 33 -7.24 -8.23 1.09
C ILE A 33 -7.95 -9.08 2.15
N ARG A 34 -7.25 -9.47 3.22
CA ARG A 34 -7.87 -10.20 4.35
C ARG A 34 -8.96 -9.37 5.02
N THR A 35 -8.77 -8.05 5.17
CA THR A 35 -9.84 -7.16 5.64
C THR A 35 -11.03 -7.15 4.69
N ALA A 36 -10.82 -6.98 3.39
CA ALA A 36 -11.90 -6.94 2.41
C ALA A 36 -12.74 -8.25 2.43
N LEU A 37 -12.06 -9.39 2.58
CA LEU A 37 -12.69 -10.70 2.76
C LEU A 37 -13.41 -10.81 4.12
N GLY A 38 -12.79 -10.33 5.21
CA GLY A 38 -13.38 -10.31 6.54
C GLY A 38 -14.67 -9.48 6.62
N VAL A 39 -14.76 -8.38 5.87
CA VAL A 39 -16.00 -7.60 5.73
C VAL A 39 -17.12 -8.44 5.10
N ALA A 40 -16.82 -9.18 4.03
CA ALA A 40 -17.80 -10.04 3.36
C ALA A 40 -18.25 -11.22 4.24
N GLU A 41 -17.31 -11.82 4.98
CA GLU A 41 -17.59 -12.90 5.93
C GLU A 41 -18.47 -12.41 7.09
N PHE A 42 -18.13 -11.27 7.69
CA PHE A 42 -18.93 -10.64 8.75
C PHE A 42 -20.37 -10.40 8.29
N ILE A 43 -20.55 -9.83 7.09
CA ILE A 43 -21.87 -9.51 6.55
C ILE A 43 -22.68 -10.78 6.26
N THR A 44 -22.05 -11.79 5.68
CA THR A 44 -22.69 -13.09 5.43
C THR A 44 -23.14 -13.75 6.72
N THR A 45 -22.30 -13.70 7.75
CA THR A 45 -22.61 -14.25 9.09
C THR A 45 -23.78 -13.50 9.71
N THR A 46 -23.73 -12.16 9.71
CA THR A 46 -24.80 -11.31 10.23
C THR A 46 -26.14 -11.54 9.51
N TRP A 47 -26.11 -11.71 8.17
CA TRP A 47 -27.30 -12.06 7.39
C TRP A 47 -27.91 -13.38 7.83
N ASN A 48 -27.08 -14.41 8.00
CA ASN A 48 -27.54 -15.75 8.36
C ASN A 48 -28.11 -15.80 9.78
N ASP A 49 -27.45 -15.13 10.73
CA ASP A 49 -27.91 -15.03 12.11
C ASP A 49 -29.30 -14.38 12.20
N LEU A 50 -29.52 -13.29 11.47
CA LEU A 50 -30.75 -12.53 11.53
C LEU A 50 -31.90 -13.17 10.72
N PHE A 51 -31.59 -13.81 9.59
CA PHE A 51 -32.59 -14.21 8.60
C PHE A 51 -32.58 -15.68 8.17
N ALA A 52 -31.47 -16.42 8.27
CA ALA A 52 -31.39 -17.82 7.82
C ALA A 52 -31.80 -18.82 8.90
N ASN A 53 -31.47 -18.56 10.17
CA ASN A 53 -31.92 -19.40 11.30
C ASN A 53 -33.40 -19.22 11.69
N LYS A 54 -34.18 -18.47 10.89
CA LYS A 54 -35.64 -18.31 11.02
C LYS A 54 -36.45 -19.12 9.99
N THR A 55 -35.87 -20.13 9.37
CA THR A 55 -36.65 -21.05 8.51
C THR A 55 -37.18 -22.21 9.33
N GLY A 56 -38.44 -22.11 9.77
CA GLY A 56 -39.22 -23.31 10.08
C GLY A 56 -40.09 -23.32 11.33
N VAL A 57 -40.80 -22.24 11.70
CA VAL A 57 -42.07 -22.38 12.42
C VAL A 57 -43.00 -21.23 12.03
N THR A 58 -44.12 -21.53 11.36
CA THR A 58 -45.30 -20.66 11.42
C THR A 58 -45.90 -20.86 12.80
N ILE A 59 -45.61 -19.96 13.74
CA ILE A 59 -46.33 -19.89 15.02
C ILE A 59 -47.49 -18.92 14.79
N PRO A 60 -48.75 -19.37 14.77
CA PRO A 60 -49.89 -18.46 14.86
C PRO A 60 -49.98 -17.97 16.31
N ASP A 61 -49.11 -17.03 16.69
CA ASP A 61 -49.23 -16.06 17.80
C ASP A 61 -47.89 -15.32 18.02
N LEU A 62 -47.47 -14.51 17.04
CA LEU A 62 -46.37 -13.55 17.19
C LEU A 62 -46.83 -12.11 16.93
N SER A 63 -48.10 -11.86 17.26
CA SER A 63 -48.58 -10.58 17.79
C SER A 63 -48.15 -10.39 19.26
N GLY A 64 -46.90 -10.73 19.59
CA GLY A 64 -46.40 -10.80 20.95
C GLY A 64 -44.91 -10.47 21.05
N THR A 65 -44.62 -9.17 21.23
CA THR A 65 -43.43 -8.60 21.88
C THR A 65 -42.08 -9.28 21.62
N LEU A 66 -41.42 -8.86 20.53
CA LEU A 66 -39.96 -8.72 20.52
C LEU A 66 -39.59 -7.81 21.70
N ALA A 67 -38.83 -8.33 22.66
CA ALA A 67 -38.34 -7.56 23.79
C ALA A 67 -37.65 -6.28 23.30
N ALA A 68 -37.94 -5.17 23.99
CA ALA A 68 -37.68 -3.76 23.66
C ALA A 68 -36.19 -3.37 23.47
N GLY A 69 -35.52 -3.97 22.48
CA GLY A 69 -34.50 -3.33 21.65
C GLY A 69 -34.99 -3.48 20.23
N SER A 70 -35.25 -2.38 19.52
CA SER A 70 -35.74 -2.45 18.14
C SER A 70 -34.73 -3.22 17.28
N SER A 71 -35.19 -4.07 16.35
CA SER A 71 -34.34 -4.97 15.56
C SER A 71 -33.27 -4.23 14.73
N ASP A 72 -33.50 -2.94 14.46
CA ASP A 72 -32.55 -2.00 13.86
C ASP A 72 -31.45 -1.54 14.83
N SER A 73 -31.73 -1.38 16.14
CA SER A 73 -30.72 -1.07 17.16
C SER A 73 -29.74 -2.23 17.36
N GLU A 74 -30.23 -3.49 17.31
CA GLU A 74 -29.37 -4.67 17.28
C GLU A 74 -28.49 -4.69 16.03
N LEU A 75 -29.09 -4.45 14.85
CA LEU A 75 -28.36 -4.40 13.57
C LEU A 75 -27.28 -3.32 13.57
N LEU A 76 -27.59 -2.10 14.05
CA LEU A 76 -26.63 -1.00 14.23
C LEU A 76 -25.49 -1.40 15.19
N GLY A 77 -25.82 -2.07 16.29
CA GLY A 77 -24.83 -2.58 17.26
C GLY A 77 -23.86 -3.58 16.64
N ARG A 78 -24.34 -4.51 15.82
CA ARG A 78 -23.48 -5.47 15.09
C ARG A 78 -22.55 -4.74 14.11
N PHE A 79 -23.09 -3.87 13.27
CA PHE A 79 -22.29 -3.14 12.28
C PHE A 79 -21.28 -2.15 12.91
N ARG A 80 -21.47 -1.76 14.17
CA ARG A 80 -20.49 -0.95 14.91
C ARG A 80 -19.16 -1.67 15.05
N GLN A 81 -19.16 -2.97 15.35
CA GLN A 81 -17.93 -3.77 15.49
C GLN A 81 -17.13 -3.81 14.19
N LEU A 82 -17.82 -4.00 13.07
CA LEU A 82 -17.22 -3.92 11.73
C LEU A 82 -16.65 -2.53 11.47
N SER A 83 -17.37 -1.49 11.89
CA SER A 83 -16.98 -0.10 11.65
C SER A 83 -15.75 0.30 12.46
N ASP A 84 -15.63 -0.15 13.70
CA ASP A 84 -14.43 0.04 14.54
C ASP A 84 -13.20 -0.62 13.89
N THR A 85 -13.38 -1.80 13.28
CA THR A 85 -12.31 -2.50 12.55
C THR A 85 -11.87 -1.71 11.31
N ILE A 86 -12.81 -1.17 10.53
CA ILE A 86 -12.52 -0.34 9.36
C ILE A 86 -11.80 0.95 9.79
N GLN A 87 -12.25 1.61 10.85
CA GLN A 87 -11.64 2.84 11.37
C GLN A 87 -10.20 2.62 11.84
N GLY A 88 -9.94 1.55 12.59
CA GLY A 88 -8.58 1.23 13.05
C GLY A 88 -7.60 1.02 11.89
N LEU A 89 -8.07 0.45 10.78
CA LEU A 89 -7.26 0.31 9.57
C LEU A 89 -7.05 1.64 8.85
N GLU A 90 -8.06 2.50 8.79
CA GLU A 90 -7.91 3.84 8.24
C GLU A 90 -6.90 4.68 9.02
N ASP A 91 -6.91 4.59 10.34
CA ASP A 91 -5.97 5.29 11.21
C ASP A 91 -4.51 4.91 10.90
N ASN A 92 -4.26 3.62 10.67
CA ASN A 92 -2.96 3.12 10.23
C ASN A 92 -2.54 3.64 8.84
N MET A 93 -3.49 4.10 8.02
CA MET A 93 -3.25 4.60 6.66
C MET A 93 -3.20 6.12 6.53
N ARG A 94 -3.43 6.88 7.61
CA ARG A 94 -3.49 8.36 7.55
C ARG A 94 -2.21 9.01 7.04
N SER A 95 -1.05 8.47 7.40
CA SER A 95 0.25 8.98 6.91
C SER A 95 0.37 8.87 5.38
N MET A 96 -0.08 7.76 4.81
CA MET A 96 -0.09 7.53 3.35
C MET A 96 -1.08 8.46 2.63
N GLN A 97 -2.24 8.75 3.23
CA GLN A 97 -3.19 9.73 2.68
C GLN A 97 -2.59 11.13 2.56
N GLN A 98 -1.80 11.56 3.55
CA GLN A 98 -1.13 12.86 3.53
C GLN A 98 -0.07 12.93 2.41
N SER A 99 0.72 11.88 2.24
CA SER A 99 1.74 11.82 1.17
C SER A 99 1.13 11.85 -0.23
N LEU A 100 -0.04 11.24 -0.45
CA LEU A 100 -0.70 11.27 -1.77
C LEU A 100 -1.17 12.68 -2.15
N ARG A 101 -1.62 13.47 -1.17
CA ARG A 101 -1.98 14.88 -1.39
C ARG A 101 -0.77 15.75 -1.70
N GLN A 102 0.40 15.43 -1.13
CA GLN A 102 1.65 16.14 -1.45
C GLN A 102 2.07 15.92 -2.91
N ILE A 103 1.90 14.71 -3.45
CA ILE A 103 2.12 14.44 -4.89
C ILE A 103 1.21 15.31 -5.76
N GLN A 104 -0.08 15.44 -5.40
CA GLN A 104 -1.01 16.27 -6.18
C GLN A 104 -0.52 17.71 -6.32
N GLY A 105 0.02 18.30 -5.24
CA GLY A 105 0.59 19.66 -5.27
C GLY A 105 1.90 19.77 -6.05
N ALA A 106 2.76 18.74 -6.01
CA ALA A 106 4.04 18.73 -6.71
C ALA A 106 3.94 18.32 -8.20
N ALA A 107 2.90 17.56 -8.55
CA ALA A 107 2.66 17.02 -9.89
C ALA A 107 1.87 17.96 -10.82
N GLN A 108 1.82 19.25 -10.54
CA GLN A 108 1.15 20.27 -11.37
C GLN A 108 1.64 20.31 -12.83
N ALA A 109 2.78 19.69 -13.15
CA ALA A 109 3.25 19.51 -14.52
C ALA A 109 2.48 18.41 -15.32
N GLU A 110 1.71 17.54 -14.65
CA GLU A 110 0.93 16.45 -15.23
C GLU A 110 -0.58 16.70 -15.03
N VAL A 111 -1.16 17.58 -15.86
CA VAL A 111 -2.60 17.96 -15.86
C VAL A 111 -3.54 16.74 -15.79
N ARG A 112 -3.14 15.62 -16.39
CA ARG A 112 -3.94 14.38 -16.42
C ARG A 112 -4.05 13.69 -15.06
N TRP A 113 -2.96 13.69 -14.28
CA TRP A 113 -2.94 13.13 -12.93
C TRP A 113 -3.82 13.95 -11.99
N GLU A 114 -3.67 15.28 -12.04
CA GLU A 114 -4.46 16.22 -11.22
C GLU A 114 -5.96 16.02 -11.41
N LEU A 115 -6.44 16.01 -12.67
CA LEU A 115 -7.85 15.75 -13.00
C LEU A 115 -8.34 14.38 -12.52
N THR A 116 -7.46 13.37 -12.56
CA THR A 116 -7.82 12.00 -12.14
C THR A 116 -7.91 11.90 -10.62
N VAL A 117 -7.02 12.57 -9.88
CA VAL A 117 -7.08 12.68 -8.42
C VAL A 117 -8.31 13.48 -8.00
N GLU A 118 -8.62 14.59 -8.64
CA GLU A 118 -9.85 15.36 -8.37
C GLU A 118 -11.10 14.50 -8.59
N THR A 119 -11.14 13.74 -9.69
CA THR A 119 -12.23 12.78 -9.94
C THR A 119 -12.31 11.73 -8.82
N MET A 120 -11.17 11.20 -8.37
CA MET A 120 -11.13 10.26 -7.25
C MET A 120 -11.71 10.90 -5.99
N GLU A 121 -11.23 12.08 -5.59
CA GLU A 121 -11.70 12.78 -4.39
C GLU A 121 -13.21 13.07 -4.43
N ASN A 122 -13.74 13.42 -5.60
CA ASN A 122 -15.17 13.63 -5.81
C ASN A 122 -16.00 12.34 -5.65
N LEU A 123 -15.43 11.17 -5.95
CA LEU A 123 -16.07 9.87 -5.73
C LEU A 123 -15.90 9.38 -4.28
N LEU A 124 -14.76 9.65 -3.66
CA LEU A 124 -14.50 9.30 -2.25
C LEU A 124 -15.38 10.10 -1.29
N ARG A 125 -15.62 11.39 -1.57
CA ARG A 125 -16.34 12.32 -0.70
C ARG A 125 -17.76 11.86 -0.31
N PRO A 126 -18.67 11.54 -1.25
CA PRO A 126 -20.02 11.10 -0.90
C PRO A 126 -20.05 9.78 -0.12
N ILE A 127 -19.16 8.82 -0.43
CA ILE A 127 -19.07 7.56 0.32
C ILE A 127 -18.62 7.84 1.76
N ASN A 128 -17.56 8.64 1.94
CA ASN A 128 -17.07 8.98 3.27
C ASN A 128 -18.05 9.83 4.08
N SER A 129 -18.77 10.75 3.43
CA SER A 129 -19.81 11.55 4.07
C SER A 129 -20.97 10.69 4.57
N ASN A 130 -21.46 9.76 3.74
CA ASN A 130 -22.51 8.83 4.14
C ASN A 130 -22.02 7.88 5.24
N TYR A 131 -20.77 7.43 5.16
CA TYR A 131 -20.18 6.60 6.20
C TYR A 131 -20.08 7.35 7.53
N GLY A 132 -19.73 8.64 7.52
CA GLY A 132 -19.77 9.49 8.71
C GLY A 132 -21.16 9.55 9.35
N ARG A 133 -22.22 9.67 8.55
CA ARG A 133 -23.62 9.61 9.02
C ARG A 133 -23.97 8.23 9.57
N PHE A 134 -23.54 7.16 8.88
CA PHE A 134 -23.75 5.79 9.32
C PHE A 134 -23.13 5.52 10.69
N LEU A 135 -21.89 5.96 10.91
CA LEU A 135 -21.21 5.90 12.22
C LEU A 135 -21.98 6.69 13.29
N TYR A 136 -22.47 7.88 12.93
CA TYR A 136 -23.26 8.70 13.84
C TYR A 136 -24.55 7.98 14.25
N TYR A 137 -25.23 7.29 13.33
CA TYR A 137 -26.43 6.52 13.62
C TYR A 137 -26.14 5.30 14.51
N GLN A 138 -25.01 4.62 14.30
CA GLN A 138 -24.58 3.54 15.18
C GLN A 138 -24.29 4.03 16.60
N GLN A 139 -23.70 5.23 16.75
CA GLN A 139 -23.44 5.85 18.04
C GLN A 139 -24.72 6.21 18.80
N HIS A 140 -25.76 6.60 18.07
CA HIS A 140 -27.02 7.12 18.60
C HIS A 140 -28.18 6.14 18.39
N ASN A 141 -27.91 4.84 18.32
CA ASN A 141 -28.85 3.79 17.90
C ASN A 141 -30.21 3.78 18.61
N ASN A 142 -30.30 4.28 19.85
CA ASN A 142 -31.55 4.36 20.62
C ASN A 142 -32.35 5.66 20.40
N THR A 143 -31.82 6.61 19.62
CA THR A 143 -32.40 7.95 19.43
C THR A 143 -32.62 8.32 17.96
N VAL A 144 -32.03 7.56 17.02
CA VAL A 144 -32.28 7.81 15.60
C VAL A 144 -33.68 7.36 15.24
N GLU A 145 -34.42 8.28 14.63
CA GLU A 145 -35.77 8.01 14.15
C GLU A 145 -35.78 6.97 13.03
N ARG A 146 -36.79 6.08 13.06
CA ARG A 146 -36.99 5.03 12.05
C ARG A 146 -37.04 5.59 10.62
N HIS A 147 -37.74 6.71 10.43
CA HIS A 147 -37.88 7.33 9.10
C HIS A 147 -36.52 7.80 8.54
N THR A 148 -35.62 8.26 9.41
CA THR A 148 -34.26 8.68 9.03
C THR A 148 -33.42 7.49 8.59
N LEU A 149 -33.53 6.36 9.31
CA LEU A 149 -32.83 5.11 8.95
C LEU A 149 -33.38 4.54 7.62
N GLU A 150 -34.69 4.61 7.40
CA GLU A 150 -35.33 4.17 6.16
C GLU A 150 -34.92 5.04 4.96
N ASP A 151 -34.87 6.37 5.12
CA ASP A 151 -34.40 7.29 4.09
C ASP A 151 -32.95 7.03 3.70
N PHE A 152 -32.07 6.90 4.71
CA PHE A 152 -30.66 6.54 4.50
C PHE A 152 -30.54 5.23 3.72
N ALA A 153 -31.29 4.20 4.12
CA ALA A 153 -31.22 2.90 3.47
C ALA A 153 -31.72 2.93 2.03
N THR A 154 -32.83 3.65 1.79
CA THR A 154 -33.41 3.80 0.45
C THR A 154 -32.46 4.55 -0.48
N HIS A 155 -31.80 5.60 0.00
CA HIS A 155 -30.79 6.32 -0.76
C HIS A 155 -29.58 5.41 -1.10
N ALA A 156 -29.07 4.67 -0.11
CA ALA A 156 -27.91 3.81 -0.26
C ALA A 156 -28.06 2.74 -1.34
N VAL A 157 -29.26 2.15 -1.45
CA VAL A 157 -29.57 1.06 -2.41
C VAL A 157 -30.27 1.54 -3.69
N SER A 158 -30.43 2.86 -3.85
CA SER A 158 -31.10 3.42 -5.03
C SER A 158 -30.31 3.20 -6.32
N HIS A 159 -31.01 3.17 -7.45
CA HIS A 159 -30.41 3.14 -8.78
C HIS A 159 -30.07 4.54 -9.33
N ASP A 160 -30.06 5.56 -8.46
CA ASP A 160 -29.70 6.91 -8.85
C ASP A 160 -28.22 6.99 -9.27
N PRO A 161 -27.85 7.81 -10.27
CA PRO A 161 -26.46 7.99 -10.67
C PRO A 161 -25.54 8.48 -9.53
N HIS A 162 -26.10 9.12 -8.51
CA HIS A 162 -25.40 9.61 -7.32
C HIS A 162 -25.57 8.69 -6.10
N SER A 163 -26.16 7.50 -6.26
CA SER A 163 -26.27 6.52 -5.18
C SER A 163 -24.89 5.99 -4.75
N LEU A 164 -24.84 5.37 -3.57
CA LEU A 164 -23.62 4.72 -3.09
C LEU A 164 -23.16 3.62 -4.06
N GLN A 165 -24.10 2.83 -4.60
CA GLN A 165 -23.79 1.76 -5.53
C GLN A 165 -23.16 2.29 -6.84
N SER A 166 -23.76 3.32 -7.43
CA SER A 166 -23.23 3.96 -8.65
C SER A 166 -21.86 4.61 -8.40
N THR A 167 -21.70 5.27 -7.25
CA THR A 167 -20.43 5.90 -6.87
C THR A 167 -19.31 4.87 -6.68
N MET A 168 -19.58 3.74 -6.02
CA MET A 168 -18.62 2.65 -5.87
C MET A 168 -18.20 2.05 -7.21
N SER A 169 -19.16 1.84 -8.13
CA SER A 169 -18.87 1.35 -9.47
C SER A 169 -17.97 2.32 -10.24
N ASN A 170 -18.25 3.62 -10.16
CA ASN A 170 -17.43 4.66 -10.78
C ASN A 170 -16.01 4.71 -10.19
N LEU A 171 -15.87 4.55 -8.86
CA LEU A 171 -14.57 4.49 -8.19
C LEU A 171 -13.76 3.28 -8.65
N HIS A 172 -14.40 2.12 -8.74
CA HIS A 172 -13.81 0.90 -9.29
C HIS A 172 -13.34 1.10 -10.75
N HIS A 173 -14.17 1.70 -11.61
CA HIS A 173 -13.81 1.98 -12.99
C HIS A 173 -12.65 2.98 -13.13
N LEU A 174 -12.57 3.98 -12.24
CA LEU A 174 -11.43 4.89 -12.17
C LEU A 174 -10.14 4.15 -11.80
N ALA A 175 -10.20 3.25 -10.83
CA ALA A 175 -9.07 2.47 -10.36
C ALA A 175 -8.52 1.55 -11.46
N LYS A 176 -9.40 0.75 -12.07
CA LYS A 176 -9.05 -0.21 -13.14
C LYS A 176 -8.68 0.47 -14.45
N GLY A 177 -9.35 1.57 -14.78
CA GLY A 177 -9.35 2.13 -16.14
C GLY A 177 -10.14 1.26 -17.11
N LEU A 178 -10.33 1.75 -18.33
CA LEU A 178 -11.14 1.08 -19.35
C LEU A 178 -10.34 0.11 -20.24
N GLY A 179 -9.06 -0.10 -19.92
CA GLY A 179 -8.15 -0.99 -20.64
C GLY A 179 -7.82 -0.52 -22.07
N MET A 180 -6.72 -1.00 -22.64
CA MET A 180 -6.34 -0.71 -24.03
C MET A 180 -6.96 -1.77 -24.94
N ARG A 181 -8.05 -1.48 -25.65
CA ARG A 181 -8.54 -2.37 -26.73
C ARG A 181 -7.73 -2.11 -28.00
N VAL A 182 -6.79 -3.02 -28.30
CA VAL A 182 -6.18 -3.10 -29.63
C VAL A 182 -7.23 -3.67 -30.58
N GLY A 183 -7.80 -2.83 -31.44
CA GLY A 183 -8.75 -3.27 -32.46
C GLY A 183 -8.08 -4.22 -33.46
N PRO A 184 -8.76 -5.27 -33.94
CA PRO A 184 -8.16 -6.31 -34.77
C PRO A 184 -7.76 -5.85 -36.19
N HIS A 185 -8.01 -4.61 -36.60
CA HIS A 185 -7.94 -4.22 -38.03
C HIS A 185 -7.35 -2.84 -38.36
N ASN A 186 -6.50 -2.25 -37.51
CA ASN A 186 -5.54 -1.25 -38.01
C ASN A 186 -4.41 -0.99 -37.01
N ARG A 187 -3.16 -1.18 -37.45
CA ARG A 187 -1.95 -0.98 -36.62
C ARG A 187 -1.67 0.50 -36.25
N HIS A 188 -2.52 1.43 -36.65
CA HIS A 188 -2.27 2.87 -36.51
C HIS A 188 -3.32 3.67 -35.72
N THR A 189 -4.43 3.06 -35.28
CA THR A 189 -5.42 3.73 -34.42
C THR A 189 -5.43 3.07 -33.04
N ARG A 190 -4.44 3.42 -32.21
CA ARG A 190 -4.52 3.14 -30.76
C ARG A 190 -5.47 4.15 -30.15
N TYR A 191 -6.71 3.74 -29.89
CA TYR A 191 -7.54 4.49 -28.93
C TYR A 191 -6.90 4.30 -27.56
N ALA A 192 -6.16 5.30 -27.09
CA ALA A 192 -5.64 5.33 -25.74
C ALA A 192 -6.80 5.62 -24.78
N PHE A 193 -7.55 4.58 -24.43
CA PHE A 193 -8.52 4.67 -23.35
C PHE A 193 -7.83 5.14 -22.06
N LYS A 194 -8.59 5.83 -21.19
CA LYS A 194 -8.05 6.39 -19.94
C LYS A 194 -7.36 5.28 -19.13
N GLN A 195 -6.07 5.44 -18.87
CA GLN A 195 -5.29 4.52 -18.04
C GLN A 195 -5.91 4.46 -16.64
N GLY A 196 -5.85 3.29 -16.00
CA GLY A 196 -6.27 3.13 -14.61
C GLY A 196 -5.44 3.98 -13.66
N LEU A 197 -6.02 4.33 -12.52
CA LEU A 197 -5.43 5.23 -11.53
C LEU A 197 -4.03 4.79 -11.09
N PHE A 198 -3.82 3.49 -10.85
CA PHE A 198 -2.51 2.96 -10.44
C PHE A 198 -1.44 3.14 -11.52
N ARG A 199 -1.79 2.96 -12.79
CA ARG A 199 -0.85 3.14 -13.90
C ARG A 199 -0.49 4.61 -14.12
N GLN A 200 -1.45 5.51 -13.90
CA GLN A 200 -1.16 6.95 -13.89
C GLN A 200 -0.22 7.32 -12.75
N LEU A 201 -0.48 6.82 -11.54
CA LEU A 201 0.42 7.02 -10.39
C LEU A 201 1.83 6.49 -10.69
N GLN A 202 1.94 5.30 -11.29
CA GLN A 202 3.23 4.73 -11.71
C GLN A 202 3.98 5.66 -12.68
N THR A 203 3.27 6.26 -13.64
CA THR A 203 3.85 7.19 -14.62
C THR A 203 4.40 8.44 -13.93
N VAL A 204 3.63 9.02 -13.00
CA VAL A 204 4.06 10.20 -12.21
C VAL A 204 5.27 9.89 -11.35
N LEU A 205 5.24 8.76 -10.63
CA LEU A 205 6.33 8.35 -9.73
C LEU A 205 7.62 7.99 -10.47
N THR A 206 7.55 7.55 -11.73
CA THR A 206 8.74 7.20 -12.53
C THR A 206 9.23 8.35 -13.39
N GLY A 207 8.35 9.28 -13.76
CA GLY A 207 8.65 10.39 -14.65
C GLY A 207 9.40 11.56 -14.00
N SER A 208 9.29 11.76 -12.68
CA SER A 208 9.88 12.91 -11.99
C SER A 208 10.68 12.50 -10.74
N LYS A 209 12.00 12.37 -10.89
CA LYS A 209 12.91 12.04 -9.78
C LYS A 209 12.93 13.10 -8.68
N SER A 210 12.80 14.38 -9.02
CA SER A 210 12.79 15.47 -8.04
C SER A 210 11.56 15.41 -7.13
N MET A 211 10.41 15.00 -7.67
CA MET A 211 9.16 14.87 -6.91
C MET A 211 9.22 13.72 -5.90
N VAL A 212 9.80 12.58 -6.29
CA VAL A 212 9.91 11.40 -5.43
C VAL A 212 10.73 11.68 -4.17
N CYS A 213 11.73 12.57 -4.27
CA CYS A 213 12.63 12.86 -3.16
C CYS A 213 12.01 13.78 -2.08
N GLU A 214 10.92 14.50 -2.39
CA GLU A 214 10.14 15.29 -1.41
C GLU A 214 9.10 14.43 -0.67
N LEU A 215 8.88 13.19 -1.13
CA LEU A 215 7.96 12.26 -0.49
C LEU A 215 8.57 11.70 0.79
N GLN A 216 7.74 11.58 1.83
CA GLN A 216 8.14 10.89 3.06
C GLN A 216 8.00 9.36 2.97
N GLN A 217 7.77 8.82 1.78
CA GLN A 217 7.49 7.40 1.53
C GLN A 217 8.11 6.93 0.22
N SER A 218 8.37 5.62 0.09
CA SER A 218 8.84 5.04 -1.18
C SER A 218 7.71 5.02 -2.23
N PRO A 219 8.03 5.03 -3.54
CA PRO A 219 7.02 4.88 -4.60
C PRO A 219 6.11 3.67 -4.42
N GLN A 220 6.66 2.55 -3.95
CA GLN A 220 5.89 1.35 -3.64
C GLN A 220 4.87 1.60 -2.50
N GLN A 221 5.28 2.26 -1.42
CA GLN A 221 4.40 2.63 -0.29
C GLN A 221 3.30 3.58 -0.73
N MET A 222 3.58 4.51 -1.66
CA MET A 222 2.56 5.40 -2.23
C MET A 222 1.46 4.62 -2.98
N ALA A 223 1.85 3.66 -3.82
CA ALA A 223 0.89 2.82 -4.54
C ALA A 223 0.09 1.91 -3.58
N TYR A 224 0.73 1.41 -2.52
CA TYR A 224 0.05 0.67 -1.46
C TYR A 224 -0.95 1.54 -0.67
N GLY A 225 -0.57 2.77 -0.34
CA GLY A 225 -1.42 3.76 0.28
C GLY A 225 -2.67 4.04 -0.54
N LEU A 226 -2.50 4.24 -1.85
CA LEU A 226 -3.61 4.43 -2.77
C LEU A 226 -4.54 3.21 -2.78
N TYR A 227 -3.97 2.01 -2.82
CA TYR A 227 -4.75 0.77 -2.79
C TYR A 227 -5.63 0.68 -1.55
N GLY A 228 -5.10 0.93 -0.36
CA GLY A 228 -5.92 0.82 0.84
C GLY A 228 -6.94 1.93 0.99
N ILE A 229 -6.71 3.15 0.48
CA ILE A 229 -7.78 4.18 0.39
C ILE A 229 -8.96 3.65 -0.43
N LEU A 230 -8.69 3.07 -1.60
CA LEU A 230 -9.73 2.53 -2.47
C LEU A 230 -10.42 1.33 -1.83
N ALA A 231 -9.65 0.38 -1.29
CA ALA A 231 -10.17 -0.84 -0.68
C ALA A 231 -11.06 -0.52 0.54
N LEU A 232 -10.61 0.38 1.43
CA LEU A 232 -11.39 0.78 2.61
C LEU A 232 -12.64 1.56 2.21
N THR A 233 -12.56 2.41 1.17
CA THR A 233 -13.74 3.12 0.67
C THR A 233 -14.77 2.17 0.06
N LEU A 234 -14.33 1.16 -0.71
CA LEU A 234 -15.23 0.12 -1.23
C LEU A 234 -15.86 -0.69 -0.08
N ALA A 235 -15.08 -1.05 0.94
CA ALA A 235 -15.57 -1.77 2.11
C ALA A 235 -16.63 -0.96 2.89
N LYS A 236 -16.42 0.35 3.07
CA LYS A 236 -17.40 1.27 3.68
C LYS A 236 -18.70 1.29 2.88
N GLY A 237 -18.61 1.49 1.57
CA GLY A 237 -19.77 1.53 0.69
C GLY A 237 -20.54 0.21 0.71
N TYR A 238 -19.85 -0.92 0.59
CA TYR A 238 -20.44 -2.25 0.67
C TYR A 238 -21.14 -2.50 2.00
N SER A 239 -20.50 -2.12 3.12
CA SER A 239 -21.07 -2.24 4.47
C SER A 239 -22.38 -1.47 4.60
N MET A 240 -22.41 -0.22 4.11
CA MET A 240 -23.63 0.61 4.15
C MET A 240 -24.75 0.03 3.28
N ILE A 241 -24.44 -0.47 2.09
CA ILE A 241 -25.44 -1.07 1.18
C ILE A 241 -26.04 -2.34 1.79
N GLN A 242 -25.19 -3.22 2.35
CA GLN A 242 -25.65 -4.46 2.98
C GLN A 242 -26.48 -4.19 4.24
N PHE A 243 -26.02 -3.27 5.10
CA PHE A 243 -26.81 -2.78 6.21
C PHE A 243 -28.19 -2.30 5.75
N SER A 244 -28.23 -1.53 4.66
CA SER A 244 -29.47 -0.96 4.11
C SER A 244 -30.44 -2.04 3.63
N TYR A 245 -29.98 -3.07 2.93
CA TYR A 245 -30.83 -4.22 2.57
C TYR A 245 -31.36 -4.97 3.79
N MET A 246 -30.51 -5.21 4.80
CA MET A 246 -30.94 -5.86 6.04
C MET A 246 -31.99 -5.02 6.78
N LEU A 247 -31.78 -3.70 6.87
CA LEU A 247 -32.67 -2.77 7.54
C LEU A 247 -34.03 -2.67 6.83
N LEU A 248 -34.03 -2.48 5.50
CA LEU A 248 -35.27 -2.44 4.71
C LEU A 248 -36.06 -3.75 4.81
N ARG A 249 -35.36 -4.88 4.92
CA ARG A 249 -35.98 -6.18 5.19
C ARG A 249 -36.60 -6.24 6.58
N LEU A 250 -35.92 -5.75 7.62
CA LEU A 250 -36.47 -5.64 8.98
C LEU A 250 -37.69 -4.71 9.03
N TYR A 251 -37.75 -3.71 8.16
CA TYR A 251 -38.88 -2.80 8.01
C TYR A 251 -39.98 -3.32 7.07
N GLU A 252 -39.90 -4.59 6.66
CA GLU A 252 -40.90 -5.29 5.84
C GLU A 252 -41.12 -4.65 4.45
N LYS A 253 -40.09 -3.99 3.90
CA LYS A 253 -40.14 -3.36 2.57
C LYS A 253 -39.81 -4.30 1.40
N GLY A 254 -39.34 -5.51 1.70
CA GLY A 254 -38.92 -6.50 0.71
C GLY A 254 -37.95 -7.52 1.30
N SER A 255 -37.64 -8.58 0.55
CA SER A 255 -36.69 -9.61 1.00
C SER A 255 -35.24 -9.27 0.71
N PHE A 256 -34.98 -8.48 -0.35
CA PHE A 256 -33.65 -8.00 -0.79
C PHE A 256 -32.55 -9.07 -0.91
N THR A 257 -32.92 -10.35 -0.99
CA THR A 257 -31.98 -11.48 -0.96
C THR A 257 -31.14 -11.55 -2.24
N VAL A 258 -31.76 -11.24 -3.38
CA VAL A 258 -31.11 -11.28 -4.69
C VAL A 258 -30.16 -10.10 -4.83
N GLU A 259 -30.63 -8.92 -4.44
CA GLU A 259 -29.91 -7.65 -4.48
C GLU A 259 -28.70 -7.67 -3.54
N ALA A 260 -28.88 -8.17 -2.31
CA ALA A 260 -27.79 -8.36 -1.36
C ALA A 260 -26.72 -9.34 -1.90
N ARG A 261 -27.14 -10.47 -2.49
CA ARG A 261 -26.21 -11.44 -3.08
C ARG A 261 -25.46 -10.86 -4.28
N LEU A 262 -26.17 -10.21 -5.20
CA LEU A 262 -25.55 -9.57 -6.38
C LEU A 262 -24.53 -8.51 -5.95
N THR A 263 -24.86 -7.71 -4.94
CA THR A 263 -23.96 -6.69 -4.41
C THR A 263 -22.71 -7.31 -3.77
N ALA A 264 -22.85 -8.44 -3.05
CA ALA A 264 -21.72 -9.17 -2.48
C ALA A 264 -20.77 -9.69 -3.58
N GLU A 265 -21.31 -10.37 -4.60
CA GLU A 265 -20.54 -10.86 -5.75
C GLU A 265 -19.84 -9.71 -6.49
N THR A 266 -20.53 -8.58 -6.66
CA THR A 266 -19.99 -7.38 -7.29
C THR A 266 -18.84 -6.78 -6.47
N TYR A 267 -18.99 -6.68 -5.15
CA TYR A 267 -17.95 -6.18 -4.26
C TYR A 267 -16.70 -7.08 -4.25
N GLU A 268 -16.88 -8.40 -4.22
CA GLU A 268 -15.77 -9.36 -4.33
C GLU A 268 -15.00 -9.18 -5.63
N GLN A 269 -15.71 -9.06 -6.76
CA GLN A 269 -15.10 -8.82 -8.06
C GLN A 269 -14.34 -7.48 -8.08
N MET A 270 -14.98 -6.39 -7.63
CA MET A 270 -14.34 -5.07 -7.60
C MET A 270 -13.08 -5.07 -6.73
N SER A 271 -13.14 -5.71 -5.56
CA SER A 271 -12.02 -5.81 -4.63
C SER A 271 -10.86 -6.59 -5.22
N PHE A 272 -11.14 -7.69 -5.92
CA PHE A 272 -10.14 -8.49 -6.62
C PHE A 272 -9.48 -7.71 -7.75
N GLU A 273 -10.26 -7.06 -8.61
CA GLU A 273 -9.76 -6.32 -9.76
C GLU A 273 -8.88 -5.13 -9.31
N VAL A 274 -9.31 -4.37 -8.30
CA VAL A 274 -8.52 -3.26 -7.73
C VAL A 274 -7.23 -3.76 -7.09
N ALA A 275 -7.28 -4.87 -6.34
CA ALA A 275 -6.09 -5.47 -5.75
C ALA A 275 -5.10 -5.97 -6.80
N SER A 276 -5.59 -6.57 -7.89
CA SER A 276 -4.76 -7.04 -9.00
C SER A 276 -4.04 -5.87 -9.69
N GLU A 277 -4.75 -4.79 -10.02
CA GLU A 277 -4.15 -3.60 -10.63
C GLU A 277 -3.10 -2.94 -9.71
N ALA A 278 -3.41 -2.83 -8.42
CA ALA A 278 -2.47 -2.34 -7.43
C ALA A 278 -1.21 -3.22 -7.38
N GLN A 279 -1.38 -4.54 -7.31
CA GLN A 279 -0.27 -5.49 -7.20
C GLN A 279 0.66 -5.42 -8.41
N HIS A 280 0.11 -5.27 -9.62
CA HIS A 280 0.92 -5.11 -10.82
C HIS A 280 1.82 -3.87 -10.74
N VAL A 281 1.30 -2.75 -10.27
CA VAL A 281 2.06 -1.51 -10.14
C VAL A 281 3.05 -1.55 -8.97
N ILE A 282 2.63 -2.08 -7.82
CA ILE A 282 3.46 -2.20 -6.61
C ILE A 282 4.72 -3.04 -6.87
N LYS A 283 4.60 -4.12 -7.65
CA LYS A 283 5.75 -4.98 -8.03
C LYS A 283 6.78 -4.27 -8.91
N ASP A 284 6.32 -3.34 -9.74
CA ASP A 284 7.16 -2.62 -10.70
C ASP A 284 7.81 -1.36 -10.07
N LEU A 285 7.31 -0.88 -8.93
CA LEU A 285 7.77 0.34 -8.28
C LEU A 285 8.93 0.08 -7.32
N SER A 286 9.82 1.07 -7.20
CA SER A 286 10.94 1.01 -6.27
C SER A 286 10.45 1.07 -4.82
N ASN A 287 11.01 0.19 -3.98
CA ASN A 287 10.86 0.24 -2.53
C ASN A 287 11.83 1.24 -1.87
N SER A 288 12.71 1.87 -2.63
CA SER A 288 13.73 2.78 -2.10
C SER A 288 13.10 4.10 -1.66
N TYR A 289 13.43 4.49 -0.44
CA TYR A 289 13.05 5.77 0.13
C TYR A 289 14.13 6.81 -0.15
N TRP A 290 13.74 7.92 -0.80
CA TRP A 290 14.64 9.02 -1.15
C TRP A 290 14.41 10.21 -0.24
N ARG A 291 15.48 10.89 0.18
CA ARG A 291 15.41 12.19 0.84
C ARG A 291 16.12 13.21 -0.03
N CYS A 292 15.43 14.30 -0.36
CA CYS A 292 16.05 15.45 -0.99
C CYS A 292 17.20 16.00 -0.15
N ASP A 293 18.27 16.40 -0.83
CA ASP A 293 19.24 17.32 -0.25
C ASP A 293 18.54 18.66 0.05
N PRO A 294 18.91 19.34 1.15
CA PRO A 294 18.36 20.65 1.48
C PRO A 294 18.73 21.68 0.41
N ALA A 295 17.84 22.61 0.11
CA ALA A 295 18.06 23.65 -0.91
C ALA A 295 19.31 24.50 -0.67
N LYS A 296 19.73 24.63 0.60
CA LYS A 296 20.97 25.27 0.99
C LYS A 296 21.72 24.35 1.94
N HIS A 297 22.96 24.04 1.57
CA HIS A 297 23.88 23.31 2.43
C HIS A 297 24.54 24.28 3.43
N GLU A 298 24.38 23.99 4.72
CA GLU A 298 25.04 24.64 5.85
C GLU A 298 25.95 23.64 6.57
N GLU A 299 27.21 24.03 6.80
CA GLU A 299 28.21 23.23 7.51
C GLU A 299 27.79 23.03 8.98
N GLY A 300 27.98 21.81 9.50
CA GLY A 300 27.55 21.42 10.84
C GLY A 300 26.05 21.16 11.00
N LYS A 301 25.25 21.34 9.93
CA LYS A 301 23.82 20.97 9.91
C LYS A 301 23.47 19.98 8.80
N THR A 302 23.98 20.22 7.60
CA THR A 302 23.60 19.47 6.39
C THR A 302 24.79 18.78 5.73
N TYR A 303 26.01 19.24 6.01
CA TYR A 303 27.25 18.58 5.65
C TYR A 303 28.32 18.94 6.68
N GLU A 304 29.39 18.18 6.71
CA GLU A 304 30.58 18.48 7.50
C GLU A 304 31.79 18.32 6.60
N GLN A 305 32.69 19.29 6.60
CA GLN A 305 33.84 19.27 5.71
C GLN A 305 34.99 18.49 6.36
N VAL A 306 35.37 17.36 5.77
CA VAL A 306 36.62 16.68 6.14
C VAL A 306 37.76 17.45 5.48
N THR A 307 38.41 18.34 6.23
CA THR A 307 39.48 19.23 5.72
C THR A 307 40.82 18.53 5.57
N GLU A 308 41.02 17.40 6.26
CA GLU A 308 42.25 16.62 6.22
C GLU A 308 41.95 15.23 5.65
N LEU A 309 42.21 15.06 4.35
CA LEU A 309 42.29 13.73 3.76
C LEU A 309 43.50 13.03 4.40
N LEU A 310 43.25 12.09 5.31
CA LEU A 310 44.28 11.16 5.83
C LEU A 310 44.66 10.16 4.73
N GLN A 311 45.28 10.66 3.66
CA GLN A 311 45.99 9.81 2.71
C GLN A 311 47.42 9.59 3.23
N GLY A 312 47.53 8.84 4.31
CA GLY A 312 48.80 8.32 4.80
C GLY A 312 49.12 7.02 4.07
N TYR A 313 50.32 6.91 3.51
CA TYR A 313 50.88 5.63 3.08
C TYR A 313 51.99 5.25 4.06
N MET A 314 52.05 3.97 4.44
CA MET A 314 53.14 3.45 5.25
C MET A 314 54.31 3.12 4.31
N GLU A 315 55.44 3.79 4.51
CA GLU A 315 56.69 3.54 3.80
C GLU A 315 57.67 2.86 4.76
N ASN A 316 58.48 1.95 4.25
CA ASN A 316 59.53 1.33 5.05
C ASN A 316 60.63 2.36 5.34
N GLU A 317 61.18 2.42 6.56
CA GLU A 317 62.20 3.41 6.93
C GLU A 317 63.45 3.30 6.04
N VAL A 318 63.78 2.09 5.61
CA VAL A 318 64.86 1.81 4.64
C VAL A 318 64.70 2.60 3.34
N ASP A 319 63.47 2.91 2.95
CA ASP A 319 63.15 3.64 1.73
C ASP A 319 63.07 5.15 1.91
N LEU A 320 63.25 5.66 3.15
CA LEU A 320 63.18 7.08 3.49
C LEU A 320 64.55 7.76 3.57
N ASN A 321 65.65 7.03 3.37
CA ASN A 321 67.00 7.59 3.27
C ASN A 321 67.80 6.94 2.14
N ARG A 322 68.77 7.67 1.60
CA ARG A 322 69.65 7.19 0.52
C ARG A 322 70.56 6.04 0.94
N ASP A 323 70.85 5.94 2.23
CA ASP A 323 71.78 4.94 2.77
C ASP A 323 71.12 3.57 2.94
N GLY A 324 69.79 3.46 2.78
CA GLY A 324 69.06 2.21 2.91
C GLY A 324 69.07 1.66 4.34
N THR A 325 69.10 2.52 5.35
CA THR A 325 69.24 2.12 6.77
C THR A 325 67.96 2.33 7.57
N CYS A 326 67.83 1.64 8.70
CA CYS A 326 66.68 1.71 9.62
C CYS A 326 67.16 1.97 11.05
N ASN A 327 68.00 2.99 11.22
CA ASN A 327 68.67 3.30 12.48
C ASN A 327 68.14 4.57 13.15
N ASN A 328 67.24 5.31 12.48
CA ASN A 328 66.77 6.60 12.95
C ASN A 328 65.33 6.50 13.44
N ASN A 329 64.88 7.51 14.18
CA ASN A 329 63.49 7.59 14.61
C ASN A 329 62.67 8.49 13.68
N CYS A 330 61.35 8.51 13.85
CA CYS A 330 60.47 9.30 12.98
C CYS A 330 60.76 10.82 13.03
N ALA A 331 61.34 11.33 14.13
CA ALA A 331 61.69 12.75 14.25
C ALA A 331 62.86 13.17 13.34
N TYR A 332 63.68 12.22 12.90
CA TYR A 332 64.75 12.46 11.94
C TYR A 332 64.23 12.82 10.53
N TYR A 333 63.06 12.29 10.16
CA TYR A 333 62.47 12.46 8.83
C TYR A 333 61.43 13.59 8.86
N GLN A 334 61.83 14.81 8.52
CA GLN A 334 60.91 15.98 8.48
C GLN A 334 59.84 15.86 7.39
N HIS A 335 60.18 15.18 6.29
CA HIS A 335 59.26 14.87 5.21
C HIS A 335 59.52 13.43 4.73
N ALA A 336 58.46 12.63 4.62
CA ALA A 336 58.55 11.26 4.11
C ALA A 336 58.75 11.29 2.58
N ARG A 337 60.00 11.41 2.15
CA ARG A 337 60.38 11.31 0.73
C ARG A 337 60.98 9.94 0.47
N ARG A 338 60.42 9.22 -0.50
CA ARG A 338 60.95 7.93 -0.94
C ARG A 338 62.26 8.14 -1.72
N GLU A 339 63.34 7.59 -1.20
CA GLU A 339 64.67 7.57 -1.83
C GLU A 339 65.00 6.18 -2.42
N GLY A 340 64.24 5.13 -2.05
CA GLY A 340 64.44 3.75 -2.50
C GLY A 340 63.17 2.92 -2.61
N CYS A 341 63.31 1.64 -2.96
CA CYS A 341 62.22 0.66 -2.89
C CYS A 341 62.81 -0.68 -2.40
N TYR A 342 62.67 -0.94 -1.12
CA TYR A 342 63.33 -2.03 -0.43
C TYR A 342 62.61 -3.34 -0.76
N MET A 343 63.30 -4.17 -1.55
CA MET A 343 62.83 -5.51 -1.91
C MET A 343 63.45 -6.52 -0.94
N VAL A 344 62.66 -7.05 0.00
CA VAL A 344 63.10 -8.20 0.81
C VAL A 344 63.17 -9.43 -0.09
N GLY A 345 64.37 -9.99 -0.27
CA GLY A 345 64.65 -11.36 -0.71
C GLY A 345 63.80 -11.94 -1.84
N ASN A 346 64.36 -11.99 -3.05
CA ASN A 346 63.88 -12.78 -4.19
C ASN A 346 62.39 -12.65 -4.52
N VAL A 347 61.99 -11.46 -4.95
CA VAL A 347 60.85 -11.32 -5.89
C VAL A 347 61.36 -10.67 -7.17
N ALA A 348 62.43 -11.23 -7.74
CA ALA A 348 62.95 -10.81 -9.04
C ALA A 348 62.13 -11.36 -10.22
N ASN A 349 60.92 -11.90 -10.00
CA ASN A 349 60.06 -12.46 -11.07
C ASN A 349 58.57 -12.46 -10.69
N ALA A 350 58.04 -11.35 -10.18
CA ALA A 350 56.60 -11.14 -10.15
C ALA A 350 56.25 -10.04 -11.16
N THR A 351 55.55 -10.40 -12.24
CA THR A 351 54.90 -9.44 -13.12
C THR A 351 53.84 -8.66 -12.34
N GLU A 352 53.54 -7.42 -12.76
CA GLU A 352 52.64 -6.48 -12.07
C GLU A 352 51.29 -7.07 -11.63
N GLU A 353 50.79 -8.12 -12.28
CA GLU A 353 49.57 -8.85 -11.88
C GLU A 353 49.66 -9.60 -10.53
N GLN A 354 50.86 -10.00 -10.09
CA GLN A 354 51.03 -10.75 -8.84
C GLN A 354 51.12 -9.85 -7.59
N GLN A 355 51.34 -8.55 -7.75
CA GLN A 355 51.33 -7.59 -6.63
C GLN A 355 49.90 -7.13 -6.28
N ALA A 356 49.00 -7.04 -7.27
CA ALA A 356 47.58 -6.71 -7.03
C ALA A 356 46.81 -7.81 -6.28
N SER A 357 47.21 -9.08 -6.44
CA SER A 357 46.51 -10.23 -5.85
C SER A 357 46.89 -10.54 -4.40
N ARG A 358 48.01 -10.00 -3.88
CA ARG A 358 48.40 -10.15 -2.45
C ARG A 358 47.76 -9.14 -1.50
N LEU A 359 47.04 -8.15 -2.02
CA LEU A 359 46.12 -7.31 -1.24
C LEU A 359 44.70 -7.89 -1.14
N THR A 360 44.50 -9.16 -1.54
CA THR A 360 43.28 -9.87 -1.18
C THR A 360 43.35 -10.30 0.29
N ALA A 361 42.67 -9.54 1.13
CA ALA A 361 42.43 -9.88 2.52
C ALA A 361 41.88 -11.31 2.63
N ARG A 362 42.63 -12.20 3.30
CA ARG A 362 42.06 -13.45 3.81
C ARG A 362 41.43 -13.20 5.19
N PRO A 363 40.27 -13.83 5.46
CA PRO A 363 39.35 -13.42 6.51
C PRO A 363 39.81 -13.96 7.87
N GLY A 364 39.92 -13.08 8.87
CA GLY A 364 40.29 -13.51 10.22
C GLY A 364 41.03 -12.43 10.99
N GLY A 365 40.36 -11.32 11.24
CA GLY A 365 40.87 -10.23 12.08
C GLY A 365 39.71 -9.32 12.44
N THR A 366 39.20 -9.47 13.65
CA THR A 366 38.08 -8.71 14.20
C THR A 366 38.41 -7.22 14.23
N TRP A 367 37.73 -6.46 13.37
CA TRP A 367 37.59 -5.00 13.50
C TRP A 367 36.35 -4.72 14.35
N ARG A 368 36.56 -4.21 15.56
CA ARG A 368 35.51 -3.60 16.37
C ARG A 368 35.46 -2.10 16.10
N HIS A 369 34.23 -1.67 15.80
CA HIS A 369 33.66 -0.32 15.76
C HIS A 369 34.05 0.67 14.64
N GLY A 370 33.13 0.76 13.68
CA GLY A 370 32.70 2.01 13.04
C GLY A 370 31.59 1.72 11.99
N PRO A 371 30.35 2.21 12.11
CA PRO A 371 29.37 2.07 11.03
C PRO A 371 29.12 3.42 10.36
N GLY A 372 29.38 3.52 9.06
CA GLY A 372 29.11 4.74 8.30
C GLY A 372 29.25 4.63 6.79
N THR A 373 29.13 3.44 6.22
CA THR A 373 28.93 3.27 4.77
C THR A 373 27.44 3.43 4.47
N ALA A 374 27.16 4.19 3.41
CA ALA A 374 25.87 4.61 2.92
C ALA A 374 24.77 3.56 3.17
N ARG A 375 23.82 3.92 4.05
CA ARG A 375 22.64 3.09 4.25
C ARG A 375 21.64 3.38 3.15
N ARG A 376 21.40 2.35 2.34
CA ARG A 376 20.06 2.04 1.88
C ARG A 376 19.22 1.80 3.16
N ALA A 377 18.21 2.63 3.39
CA ALA A 377 17.20 2.33 4.41
C ALA A 377 16.29 1.23 3.86
#